data_AF-A0A7C0ULI0-F1
#
_entry.id   AF-A0A7C0ULI0-F1
#
_cell.length_a   1.000
_cell.length_b   1.000
_cell.length_c   1.000
_cell.angle_alpha   90.00
_cell.angle_beta   90.00
_cell.angle_gamma   90.00
#
_symmetry.space_group_name_H-M   'P 1'
#
loop_
_entity.id
_entity.type
_entity.pdbx_description
1 polymer ?
#
loop_
_entity_poly.entity_id
_entity_poly.type
_entity_poly.pdbx_seq_one_letter_code
_entity_poly.pdbx_strand_id
1 'polypeptide(L)'
;MKANIKSLFLTGLVIFVPLAATLYVLVVGFRFLDSILRPFITTLIGFAGSKFYIPGISLLVLFFLITLLGAFARITLGQKLVNAFENLLLKLPLVKGIYSTVKHASTAFLSNHSPGFMGVVLVEYPRRGVYVIGLTTAVGVEEIQ
;
A
#
# COMPACT_ATOMS: atom_id res chain seq x y z
N MET A 1 -5.58 -17.97 37.59
CA MET A 1 -6.11 -17.53 36.29
C MET A 1 -5.86 -18.65 35.28
N LYS A 2 -6.84 -19.52 35.02
CA LYS A 2 -6.66 -20.66 34.09
C LYS A 2 -6.60 -20.09 32.67
N ALA A 3 -5.47 -20.24 31.98
CA ALA A 3 -5.36 -19.82 30.60
C ALA A 3 -6.36 -20.65 29.76
N ASN A 4 -7.34 -19.98 29.17
CA ASN A 4 -8.29 -20.63 28.26
C ASN A 4 -7.53 -21.03 26.99
N ILE A 5 -7.53 -22.31 26.64
CA ILE A 5 -6.92 -22.80 25.39
C ILE A 5 -7.45 -22.03 24.17
N LYS A 6 -8.73 -21.63 24.22
CA LYS A 6 -9.35 -20.77 23.21
C LYS A 6 -8.66 -19.41 23.06
N SER A 7 -8.31 -18.73 24.17
CA SER A 7 -7.64 -17.43 24.08
C SER A 7 -6.21 -17.57 23.57
N LEU A 8 -5.49 -18.63 23.97
CA LEU A 8 -4.15 -18.92 23.44
C LEU A 8 -4.17 -19.18 21.92
N PHE A 9 -5.14 -19.96 21.44
CA PHE A 9 -5.33 -20.22 20.01
C PHE A 9 -5.70 -18.93 19.25
N LEU A 10 -6.65 -18.13 19.76
CA LEU A 10 -7.03 -16.86 19.12
C LEU A 10 -5.84 -15.89 19.06
N THR A 11 -5.07 -15.76 20.14
CA THR A 11 -3.87 -14.90 20.16
C THR A 11 -2.83 -15.40 19.15
N GLY A 12 -2.57 -16.71 19.09
CA GLY A 12 -1.66 -17.29 18.10
C GLY A 12 -2.15 -17.08 16.66
N LEU A 13 -3.45 -17.24 16.40
CA LEU A 13 -4.06 -17.04 15.09
C LEU A 13 -3.96 -15.58 14.63
N VAL A 14 -4.24 -14.63 15.52
CA VAL A 14 -4.15 -13.18 15.22
C VAL A 14 -2.73 -12.78 14.82
N ILE A 15 -1.70 -13.39 15.42
CA ILE A 15 -0.29 -13.14 15.05
C ILE A 15 0.09 -13.91 13.78
N PHE A 16 -0.41 -15.13 13.61
CA PHE A 16 -0.07 -15.99 12.47
C PHE A 16 -0.69 -15.50 11.16
N VAL A 17 -1.94 -15.04 11.17
CA VAL A 17 -2.66 -14.55 9.96
C VAL A 17 -1.87 -13.50 9.18
N PRO A 18 -1.39 -12.38 9.76
CA PRO A 18 -0.62 -11.40 9.02
C PRO A 18 0.72 -11.97 8.52
N LEU A 19 1.37 -12.85 9.29
CA LEU A 19 2.63 -13.47 8.88
C LEU A 19 2.46 -14.45 7.70
N ALA A 20 1.39 -15.25 7.74
CA ALA A 20 1.04 -16.14 6.65
C ALA A 20 0.61 -15.34 5.41
N ALA A 21 -0.11 -14.24 5.58
CA ALA A 21 -0.52 -13.36 4.50
C ALA A 21 0.69 -12.72 3.79
N THR A 22 1.69 -12.22 4.53
CA THR A 22 2.90 -11.67 3.91
C THR A 22 3.67 -12.73 3.12
N LEU A 23 3.88 -13.92 3.70
CA LEU A 23 4.51 -15.04 2.99
C LEU A 23 3.73 -15.45 1.73
N TYR A 24 2.40 -15.53 1.82
CA TYR A 24 1.54 -15.88 0.69
C TYR A 24 1.67 -14.85 -0.45
N VAL A 25 1.56 -13.55 -0.13
CA VAL A 25 1.69 -12.48 -1.13
C VAL A 25 3.08 -12.50 -1.77
N LEU A 26 4.14 -12.70 -0.99
CA LEU A 26 5.51 -12.80 -1.51
C LEU A 26 5.66 -13.98 -2.47
N VAL A 27 5.16 -15.17 -2.12
CA VAL A 27 5.24 -16.36 -2.98
C VAL A 27 4.44 -16.18 -4.26
N VAL A 28 3.21 -15.65 -4.18
CA VAL A 28 2.37 -15.41 -5.36
C VAL A 28 2.99 -14.36 -6.27
N GLY A 29 3.43 -13.23 -5.71
CA GLY A 29 4.08 -12.16 -6.46
C GLY A 29 5.38 -12.65 -7.13
N PHE A 30 6.17 -13.42 -6.40
CA PHE A 30 7.40 -14.03 -6.93
C PHE A 30 7.11 -14.99 -8.09
N ARG A 31 6.15 -15.91 -7.93
CA ARG A 31 5.77 -16.86 -9.00
C ARG A 31 5.23 -16.15 -10.24
N PHE A 32 4.43 -15.10 -10.04
CA PHE A 32 3.90 -14.29 -11.13
C PHE A 32 5.02 -13.59 -11.89
N LEU A 33 5.96 -12.97 -11.15
CA LEU A 33 7.09 -12.30 -11.75
C LEU A 33 8.03 -13.28 -12.47
N ASP A 34 8.35 -14.42 -11.85
CA ASP A 34 9.11 -15.49 -12.48
C ASP A 34 8.45 -15.94 -13.79
N SER A 35 7.13 -16.11 -13.81
CA SER A 35 6.43 -16.52 -15.03
C SER A 35 6.60 -15.49 -16.17
N ILE A 36 6.57 -14.20 -15.85
CA ILE A 36 6.75 -13.13 -16.85
C ILE A 36 8.21 -13.02 -17.26
N LEU A 37 9.14 -13.06 -16.30
CA LEU A 37 10.56 -12.81 -16.52
C LEU A 37 11.33 -14.01 -17.05
N ARG A 38 10.93 -15.23 -16.71
CA ARG A 38 11.60 -16.47 -17.13
C ARG A 38 11.89 -16.49 -18.64
N PRO A 39 10.94 -16.20 -19.57
CA PRO A 39 11.27 -16.17 -20.99
C PRO A 39 12.32 -15.10 -21.37
N PHE A 40 12.29 -13.92 -20.73
CA PHE A 40 13.30 -12.87 -20.97
C PHE A 40 14.67 -13.29 -20.42
N ILE A 41 14.70 -13.79 -19.19
CA ILE A 41 15.90 -14.24 -18.49
C ILE A 41 16.53 -15.42 -19.23
N THR A 42 15.77 -16.45 -19.61
CA THR A 42 16.31 -17.62 -20.32
C THR A 42 16.85 -17.26 -21.70
N THR A 43 16.27 -16.27 -22.36
CA THR A 43 16.78 -15.77 -23.66
C THR A 43 18.09 -15.00 -23.47
N LEU A 44 18.13 -14.10 -22.48
CA LEU A 44 19.30 -13.27 -22.18
C LEU A 44 20.48 -14.10 -21.65
N ILE A 45 20.19 -15.05 -20.75
CA ILE A 45 21.16 -15.97 -20.16
C ILE A 45 21.58 -17.06 -21.17
N GLY A 46 20.66 -17.51 -22.04
CA GLY A 46 20.99 -18.39 -23.16
C GLY A 46 22.00 -17.77 -24.13
N PHE A 47 22.00 -16.44 -24.27
CA PHE A 47 23.02 -15.69 -25.01
C PHE A 47 24.36 -15.60 -24.26
N ALA A 48 24.34 -15.66 -22.92
CA ALA A 48 25.51 -15.52 -22.04
C ALA A 48 26.16 -16.86 -21.63
N GLY A 49 25.67 -18.00 -22.12
CA GLY A 49 26.33 -19.31 -22.01
C GLY A 49 26.26 -20.02 -20.64
N SER A 50 25.59 -19.46 -19.63
CA SER A 50 25.46 -20.08 -18.31
C SER A 50 24.05 -20.65 -18.09
N LYS A 51 23.90 -21.96 -17.88
CA LYS A 51 22.59 -22.59 -17.57
C LYS A 51 22.17 -22.53 -16.10
N PHE A 52 22.85 -21.75 -15.26
CA PHE A 52 22.59 -21.72 -13.83
C PHE A 52 21.58 -20.65 -13.44
N TYR A 53 20.35 -21.09 -13.18
CA TYR A 53 19.36 -20.29 -12.44
C TYR A 53 19.68 -20.39 -10.95
N ILE A 54 20.19 -19.31 -10.36
CA ILE A 54 20.46 -19.23 -8.92
C ILE A 54 19.11 -18.97 -8.20
N PRO A 55 18.68 -19.86 -7.28
CA PRO A 55 17.50 -19.62 -6.46
C PRO A 55 17.63 -18.28 -5.72
N GLY A 56 16.66 -17.37 -5.91
CA GLY A 56 16.68 -16.03 -5.30
C GLY A 56 17.02 -14.86 -6.24
N ILE A 57 17.45 -15.13 -7.48
CA ILE A 57 17.64 -14.07 -8.49
C ILE A 57 16.38 -13.22 -8.67
N SER A 58 15.21 -13.84 -8.66
CA SER A 58 13.96 -13.11 -8.90
C SER A 58 13.58 -12.18 -7.75
N LEU A 59 14.11 -12.36 -6.54
CA LEU A 59 13.93 -11.40 -5.46
C LEU A 59 14.74 -10.12 -5.73
N LEU A 60 15.99 -10.29 -6.16
CA LEU A 60 16.84 -9.16 -6.59
C LEU A 60 16.24 -8.44 -7.79
N VAL A 61 15.74 -9.19 -8.79
CA VAL A 61 15.11 -8.60 -9.97
C VAL A 61 13.79 -7.90 -9.61
N LEU A 62 12.98 -8.46 -8.70
CA LEU A 62 11.76 -7.82 -8.20
C LEU A 62 12.09 -6.49 -7.50
N PHE A 63 13.07 -6.52 -6.59
CA PHE A 63 13.53 -5.32 -5.89
C PHE A 63 13.99 -4.25 -6.89
N PHE A 64 14.83 -4.64 -7.84
CA PHE A 64 15.33 -3.74 -8.88
C PHE A 64 14.20 -3.17 -9.75
N LEU A 65 13.24 -3.99 -10.19
CA LEU A 65 12.09 -3.55 -10.99
C LEU A 65 11.21 -2.56 -10.23
N ILE A 66 10.89 -2.83 -8.97
CA ILE A 66 10.08 -1.92 -8.13
C ILE A 66 10.81 -0.59 -7.97
N THR A 67 12.12 -0.62 -7.66
CA THR A 67 12.93 0.60 -7.54
C THR A 67 12.97 1.39 -8.85
N LEU A 68 13.15 0.71 -9.99
CA LEU A 68 13.17 1.33 -11.31
C LEU A 68 11.81 1.97 -11.64
N LEU A 69 10.71 1.26 -11.36
CA LEU A 69 9.36 1.78 -11.57
C LEU A 69 9.09 3.03 -10.72
N GLY A 70 9.53 3.02 -9.46
CA GLY A 70 9.44 4.19 -8.58
C GLY A 70 10.31 5.37 -9.05
N ALA A 71 11.52 5.10 -9.54
CA ALA A 71 12.38 6.13 -10.15
C ALA A 71 11.74 6.70 -11.42
N PHE A 72 11.17 5.84 -12.26
CA PHE A 72 10.47 6.24 -13.48
C PHE A 72 9.24 7.11 -13.17
N ALA A 73 8.45 6.73 -12.15
CA ALA A 73 7.29 7.50 -11.72
C ALA A 73 7.61 8.91 -11.21
N ARG A 74 8.85 9.18 -10.77
CA ARG A 74 9.31 10.53 -10.39
C ARG A 74 9.60 11.45 -11.57
N ILE A 75 9.82 10.89 -12.78
CA ILE A 75 10.03 11.67 -13.99
C ILE A 75 8.65 12.16 -14.49
N THR A 76 8.54 13.41 -14.93
CA THR A 76 7.28 14.01 -15.42
C THR A 76 6.60 13.17 -16.51
N LEU A 77 7.38 12.56 -17.40
CA LEU A 77 6.87 11.64 -18.42
C LEU A 77 6.32 10.35 -17.81
N GLY A 78 7.03 9.78 -16.83
CA GLY A 78 6.58 8.58 -16.13
C GLY A 78 5.29 8.84 -15.36
N GLN A 79 5.15 9.99 -14.71
CA GLN A 79 3.92 10.36 -14.03
C GLN A 79 2.73 10.50 -15.00
N LYS A 80 2.95 11.09 -16.19
CA LYS A 80 1.91 11.14 -17.24
C LYS A 80 1.49 9.75 -17.72
N LEU A 81 2.46 8.86 -17.96
CA LEU A 81 2.19 7.48 -18.37
C LEU A 81 1.43 6.69 -17.30
N VAL A 82 1.85 6.78 -16.05
CA VAL A 82 1.17 6.14 -14.92
C VAL A 82 -0.27 6.61 -14.81
N ASN A 83 -0.51 7.92 -14.90
CA ASN A 83 -1.87 8.49 -14.86
C ASN A 83 -2.72 8.05 -16.06
N ALA A 84 -2.14 7.95 -17.26
CA ALA A 84 -2.85 7.46 -18.44
C ALA A 84 -3.26 6.00 -18.28
N PHE A 85 -2.37 5.16 -17.75
CA PHE A 85 -2.63 3.75 -17.51
C PHE A 85 -3.71 3.56 -16.43
N GLU A 86 -3.62 4.33 -15.34
CA GLU A 86 -4.65 4.35 -14.31
C GLU A 86 -6.02 4.75 -14.88
N ASN A 87 -6.09 5.81 -15.68
CA ASN A 87 -7.33 6.21 -16.33
C ASN A 87 -7.92 5.14 -17.25
N LEU A 88 -7.06 4.30 -17.88
CA LEU A 88 -7.51 3.17 -18.67
C LEU A 88 -8.11 2.06 -17.79
N LEU A 89 -7.47 1.76 -16.66
CA LEU A 89 -7.98 0.77 -15.69
C LEU A 89 -9.30 1.22 -15.05
N LEU A 90 -9.45 2.51 -14.73
CA LEU A 90 -10.66 3.07 -14.14
C LEU A 90 -11.87 3.05 -15.09
N LYS A 91 -11.65 2.90 -16.41
CA LYS A 91 -12.72 2.74 -17.40
C LYS A 91 -13.25 1.31 -17.47
N LEU A 92 -12.52 0.32 -16.96
CA LEU A 92 -12.95 -1.08 -16.96
C LEU A 92 -13.79 -1.35 -15.70
N PRO A 93 -15.12 -1.58 -15.84
CA PRO A 93 -16.03 -1.67 -14.69
C PRO A 93 -15.68 -2.81 -13.71
N LEU A 94 -15.09 -3.90 -14.20
CA LEU A 94 -14.66 -5.03 -13.38
C LEU A 94 -13.36 -4.77 -12.61
N VAL A 95 -12.44 -3.97 -13.17
CA VAL A 95 -11.09 -3.76 -12.62
C VAL A 95 -11.04 -2.53 -11.71
N LYS A 96 -11.86 -1.51 -12.01
CA LYS A 96 -11.91 -0.23 -11.28
C LYS A 96 -12.02 -0.42 -9.76
N GLY A 97 -12.96 -1.25 -9.30
CA GLY A 97 -13.21 -1.45 -7.87
C GLY A 97 -11.97 -1.99 -7.14
N ILE A 98 -11.35 -3.05 -7.68
CA ILE A 98 -10.17 -3.69 -7.10
C ILE A 98 -9.00 -2.70 -7.08
N TYR A 99 -8.72 -2.03 -8.20
CA TYR A 99 -7.61 -1.09 -8.31
C TYR A 99 -7.77 0.10 -7.35
N SER A 100 -8.96 0.72 -7.30
CA SER A 100 -9.23 1.85 -6.41
C SER A 100 -9.09 1.46 -4.95
N THR A 101 -9.66 0.33 -4.51
CA THR A 101 -9.54 -0.11 -3.11
C THR A 101 -8.09 -0.35 -2.71
N VAL A 102 -7.31 -1.03 -3.56
CA VAL A 102 -5.89 -1.29 -3.28
C VAL A 102 -5.08 0.01 -3.26
N LYS A 103 -5.33 0.92 -4.22
CA LYS A 103 -4.67 2.23 -4.26
C LYS A 103 -4.98 3.05 -3.02
N HIS A 104 -6.25 3.13 -2.61
CA HIS A 104 -6.68 3.88 -1.43
C HIS A 104 -6.05 3.32 -0.15
N ALA A 105 -6.07 2.00 0.03
CA ALA A 105 -5.41 1.37 1.16
C ALA A 105 -3.90 1.71 1.18
N SER A 106 -3.20 1.55 0.06
CA SER A 106 -1.78 1.90 -0.06
C SER A 106 -1.51 3.37 0.27
N THR A 107 -2.32 4.29 -0.29
CA THR A 107 -2.19 5.72 0.04
C THR A 107 -2.44 6.00 1.51
N ALA A 108 -3.39 5.34 2.15
CA ALA A 108 -3.66 5.52 3.59
C ALA A 108 -2.48 5.07 4.45
N PHE A 109 -1.81 3.97 4.10
CA PHE A 109 -0.62 3.50 4.81
C PHE A 109 0.63 4.36 4.56
N LEU A 110 0.80 4.89 3.35
CA LEU A 110 1.94 5.73 2.97
C LEU A 110 1.78 7.18 3.41
N SER A 111 0.53 7.63 3.57
CA SER A 111 0.26 8.95 4.11
C SER A 111 0.50 8.89 5.61
N ASN A 112 1.63 9.42 6.06
CA ASN A 112 1.89 9.72 7.47
C ASN A 112 0.93 10.82 7.97
N HIS A 113 -0.38 10.58 7.92
CA HIS A 113 -1.31 11.30 8.76
C HIS A 113 -1.02 10.80 10.17
N SER A 114 -0.13 11.48 10.89
CA SER A 114 -0.35 11.66 12.33
C SER A 114 -1.83 12.03 12.43
N PRO A 115 -2.69 11.24 13.12
CA PRO A 115 -4.09 11.60 13.26
C PRO A 115 -4.10 13.04 13.72
N GLY A 116 -4.47 13.95 12.81
CA GLY A 116 -4.32 15.38 13.02
C GLY A 116 -4.98 15.65 14.34
N PHE A 117 -4.22 16.21 15.29
CA PHE A 117 -4.61 16.37 16.68
C PHE A 117 -6.09 16.79 16.76
N MET A 118 -6.98 15.83 16.99
CA MET A 118 -8.42 16.05 17.12
C MET A 118 -8.64 16.61 18.51
N GLY A 119 -8.19 17.83 18.71
CA GLY A 119 -8.41 18.57 19.94
C GLY A 119 -9.90 18.75 20.16
N VAL A 120 -10.34 18.51 21.38
CA VAL A 120 -11.69 18.89 21.81
C VAL A 120 -11.65 20.37 22.17
N VAL A 121 -12.49 21.18 21.53
CA VAL A 121 -12.60 22.62 21.79
C VAL A 121 -13.98 22.93 22.37
N LEU A 122 -14.06 24.00 23.16
CA LEU A 122 -15.33 24.57 23.60
C LEU A 122 -15.63 25.79 22.76
N VAL A 123 -16.78 25.79 22.09
CA VAL A 123 -17.24 26.88 21.23
C VAL A 123 -18.43 27.56 21.90
N GLU A 124 -18.41 28.89 21.95
CA GLU A 124 -19.50 29.66 22.55
C GLU A 124 -20.66 29.78 21.56
N TYR A 125 -21.78 29.10 21.83
CA TYR A 125 -22.98 29.07 20.99
C TYR A 125 -24.19 28.57 21.80
N PRO A 126 -25.42 29.10 21.62
CA PRO A 126 -25.82 30.17 20.68
C PRO A 126 -25.71 31.59 21.27
N ARG A 127 -25.38 31.74 22.55
CA ARG A 127 -25.31 33.04 23.24
C ARG A 127 -24.21 33.04 24.29
N ARG A 128 -23.77 34.24 24.68
CA ARG A 128 -22.66 34.42 25.61
C ARG A 128 -22.87 33.66 26.92
N GLY A 129 -21.84 32.95 27.37
CA GLY A 129 -21.85 32.10 28.56
C GLY A 129 -22.37 30.68 28.35
N VAL A 130 -22.72 30.28 27.11
CA VAL A 130 -23.14 28.91 26.77
C VAL A 130 -22.11 28.28 25.83
N TYR A 131 -21.54 27.15 26.22
CA TYR A 131 -20.50 26.45 25.46
C TYR A 131 -20.99 25.10 24.96
N VAL A 132 -20.58 24.76 23.74
CA VAL A 132 -20.77 23.46 23.11
C VAL A 132 -19.43 22.81 22.82
N ILE A 133 -19.39 21.49 22.84
CA ILE A 133 -18.19 20.71 22.52
C ILE A 133 -18.05 20.62 21.00
N GLY A 134 -16.87 20.98 20.49
CA GLY A 134 -16.48 20.86 19.09
C GLY A 134 -15.21 20.02 18.92
N LEU A 135 -15.02 19.49 17.71
CA LEU A 135 -13.81 18.77 17.29
C LEU A 135 -13.08 19.59 16.25
N THR A 136 -11.78 19.83 16.46
CA THR A 136 -10.95 20.54 15.48
C THR A 136 -10.67 19.66 14.27
N THR A 137 -11.00 20.17 13.07
CA THR A 137 -10.79 19.46 11.79
C THR A 137 -9.58 19.98 10.98
N ALA A 138 -9.09 21.18 11.29
CA ALA A 138 -7.91 21.78 10.68
C ALA A 138 -7.20 22.73 11.67
N VAL A 139 -5.88 22.89 11.54
CA VAL A 139 -5.07 23.83 12.32
C VAL A 139 -4.62 24.97 11.40
N GLY A 140 -4.84 26.23 11.80
CA GLY A 140 -4.39 27.40 11.04
C GLY A 140 -5.42 28.01 10.08
N VAL A 141 -6.72 27.83 10.33
CA VAL A 141 -7.76 28.58 9.60
C VAL A 141 -7.90 29.95 10.27
N GLU A 142 -7.67 31.02 9.51
CA GLU A 142 -7.86 32.39 10.01
C GLU A 142 -9.34 32.66 10.31
N GLU A 143 -9.58 33.50 11.33
CA GLU A 143 -10.91 33.87 11.77
C GLU A 143 -11.62 34.67 10.66
N ILE A 144 -12.75 34.15 10.18
CA ILE A 144 -13.56 34.83 9.17
C ILE A 144 -14.32 35.94 9.89
N GLN A 145 -13.84 37.18 9.79
CA GLN A 145 -14.52 38.39 10.28
C GLN A 145 -15.65 38.83 9.36
#